data_AF-A0A7S0WXR1-F1
#
_entry.id   AF-A0A7S0WXR1-F1
#
_cell.length_a   1.000
_cell.length_b   1.000
_cell.length_c   1.000
_cell.angle_alpha   90.00
_cell.angle_beta   90.00
_cell.angle_gamma   90.00
#
_symmetry.space_group_name_H-M   'P 1'
#
loop_
_entity.id
_entity.type
_entity.pdbx_description
1 polymer ?
#
loop_
_entity_poly.entity_id
_entity_poly.type
_entity_poly.pdbx_seq_one_letter_code
_entity_poly.pdbx_strand_id
1 'polypeptide(L)'
;GFYPVSPAPSYYASYVAAYQTAIQPLLAKNVLVVAAAGNENLDLVNLQRWGYTYNPCLVPLSNVLCVLATDASDQRAFFSNYGDLAHIGAPGQQDFSTMWS
;
A
#
# COMPACT_ATOMS: atom_id res chain seq x y z
N GLY A 1 11.65 -10.66 3.83
CA GLY A 1 10.46 -10.49 2.98
C GLY A 1 10.72 -11.06 1.61
N PHE A 2 9.67 -11.23 0.82
CA PHE A 2 9.77 -11.50 -0.62
C PHE A 2 10.62 -10.42 -1.31
N TYR A 3 11.48 -10.79 -2.25
CA TYR A 3 12.27 -9.84 -3.04
C TYR A 3 12.26 -10.31 -4.50
N PRO A 4 11.55 -9.61 -5.40
CA PRO A 4 11.41 -10.07 -6.77
C PRO A 4 12.75 -10.03 -7.51
N VAL A 5 13.04 -11.11 -8.23
CA VAL A 5 14.22 -11.27 -9.10
C VAL A 5 13.84 -11.61 -10.55
N SER A 6 12.55 -11.59 -10.85
CA SER A 6 11.96 -11.85 -12.16
C SER A 6 10.67 -11.04 -12.32
N PRO A 7 10.21 -10.78 -13.55
CA PRO A 7 8.94 -10.09 -13.76
C PRO A 7 7.76 -10.84 -13.15
N ALA A 8 6.77 -10.09 -12.68
CA ALA A 8 5.54 -10.65 -12.17
C ALA A 8 4.79 -11.44 -13.27
N PRO A 9 4.07 -12.51 -12.89
CA PRO A 9 3.15 -13.17 -13.80
C PRO A 9 2.13 -12.19 -14.39
N SER A 10 1.74 -12.40 -15.64
CA SER A 10 0.85 -11.49 -16.39
C SER A 10 -0.50 -11.22 -15.73
N TYR A 11 -0.99 -12.14 -14.89
CA TYR A 11 -2.25 -11.97 -14.16
C TYR A 11 -2.19 -10.86 -13.10
N TYR A 12 -1.03 -10.35 -12.70
CA TYR A 12 -0.95 -9.18 -11.81
C TYR A 12 -1.59 -7.93 -12.45
N ALA A 13 -1.52 -7.80 -13.77
CA ALA A 13 -2.16 -6.70 -14.49
C ALA A 13 -3.70 -6.72 -14.34
N SER A 14 -4.32 -7.92 -14.28
CA SER A 14 -5.77 -8.01 -14.08
C SER A 14 -6.19 -7.64 -12.66
N TYR A 15 -5.36 -7.94 -11.65
CA TYR A 15 -5.59 -7.44 -10.29
C TYR A 15 -5.55 -5.91 -10.23
N VAL A 16 -4.54 -5.27 -10.84
CA VAL A 16 -4.48 -3.79 -10.91
C VAL A 16 -5.72 -3.24 -11.61
N ALA A 17 -6.09 -3.79 -12.77
CA ALA A 17 -7.25 -3.33 -13.52
C ALA A 17 -8.57 -3.46 -12.74
N ALA A 18 -8.74 -4.54 -11.96
CA ALA A 18 -9.93 -4.74 -11.13
C ALA A 18 -10.05 -3.65 -10.04
N TYR A 19 -8.95 -3.37 -9.33
CA TYR A 19 -8.93 -2.31 -8.31
C TYR A 19 -9.09 -0.91 -8.93
N GLN A 20 -8.42 -0.65 -10.06
CA GLN A 20 -8.55 0.62 -10.77
C GLN A 20 -10.00 0.85 -11.20
N THR A 21 -10.67 -0.17 -11.75
CA THR A 21 -12.09 -0.11 -12.13
C THR A 21 -12.99 0.19 -10.93
N ALA A 22 -12.69 -0.38 -9.76
CA ALA A 22 -13.46 -0.15 -8.54
C ALA A 22 -13.26 1.25 -7.95
N ILE A 23 -12.03 1.81 -8.05
CA ILE A 23 -11.69 3.11 -7.42
C ILE A 23 -11.94 4.29 -8.36
N GLN A 24 -11.87 4.11 -9.68
CA GLN A 24 -12.07 5.20 -10.66
C GLN A 24 -13.37 6.02 -10.44
N PRO A 25 -14.54 5.42 -10.13
CA PRO A 25 -15.75 6.18 -9.87
C PRO A 25 -15.70 7.01 -8.57
N LEU A 26 -14.84 6.62 -7.62
CA LEU A 26 -14.60 7.37 -6.38
C LEU A 26 -13.78 8.62 -6.66
N LEU A 27 -12.77 8.51 -7.54
CA LEU A 27 -11.99 9.66 -8.01
C LEU A 27 -12.90 10.71 -8.67
N ALA A 28 -13.80 10.28 -9.55
CA ALA A 28 -14.77 11.17 -10.21
C ALA A 28 -15.73 11.86 -9.23
N LYS A 29 -15.84 11.37 -8.00
CA LYS A 29 -16.66 11.93 -6.93
C LYS A 29 -15.84 12.67 -5.87
N ASN A 30 -14.56 12.94 -6.13
CA ASN A 30 -13.62 13.57 -5.20
C ASN A 30 -13.48 12.82 -3.86
N VAL A 31 -13.60 11.49 -3.89
CA VAL A 31 -13.40 10.65 -2.70
C VAL A 31 -11.93 10.24 -2.62
N LEU A 32 -11.28 10.56 -1.50
CA LEU A 32 -9.94 10.09 -1.17
C LEU A 32 -10.01 8.65 -0.64
N VAL A 33 -9.21 7.76 -1.23
CA VAL A 33 -9.04 6.38 -0.78
C VAL A 33 -7.72 6.28 -0.02
N VAL A 34 -7.80 6.06 1.28
CA VAL A 34 -6.62 5.82 2.12
C VAL A 34 -6.37 4.32 2.20
N ALA A 35 -5.16 3.88 1.86
CA ALA A 35 -4.79 2.48 1.75
C ALA A 35 -3.54 2.18 2.60
N ALA A 36 -3.54 1.07 3.33
CA ALA A 36 -2.35 0.62 4.04
C ALA A 36 -1.26 0.16 3.05
N ALA A 37 0.00 0.47 3.34
CA ALA A 37 1.14 0.00 2.57
C ALA A 37 1.32 -1.52 2.65
N GLY A 38 0.85 -2.16 3.73
CA GLY A 38 0.99 -3.58 4.01
C GLY A 38 2.05 -3.86 5.09
N ASN A 39 2.13 -5.12 5.52
CA ASN A 39 2.82 -5.54 6.75
C ASN A 39 3.87 -6.65 6.52
N GLU A 40 4.49 -6.72 5.36
CA GLU A 40 5.42 -7.78 4.96
C GLU A 40 6.89 -7.33 4.89
N ASN A 41 7.17 -6.10 5.31
CA ASN A 41 8.49 -5.46 5.23
C ASN A 41 9.06 -5.50 3.79
N LEU A 42 8.26 -5.07 2.81
CA LEU A 42 8.59 -5.04 1.39
C LEU A 42 8.86 -3.62 0.89
N ASP A 43 9.84 -3.49 0.00
CA ASP A 43 10.06 -2.30 -0.80
C ASP A 43 9.04 -2.26 -1.96
N LEU A 44 8.07 -1.37 -1.86
CA LEU A 44 7.01 -1.17 -2.84
C LEU A 44 7.57 -0.70 -4.20
N VAL A 45 8.63 0.11 -4.19
CA VAL A 45 9.29 0.59 -5.42
C VAL A 45 9.88 -0.61 -6.16
N ASN A 46 10.51 -1.51 -5.44
CA ASN A 46 11.05 -2.73 -6.02
C ASN A 46 9.92 -3.64 -6.55
N LEU A 47 8.82 -3.83 -5.81
CA LEU A 47 7.67 -4.60 -6.32
C LEU A 47 7.16 -4.03 -7.65
N GLN A 48 6.88 -2.72 -7.69
CA GLN A 48 6.37 -2.05 -8.88
C GLN A 48 7.35 -2.16 -10.05
N ARG A 49 8.66 -2.04 -9.80
CA ARG A 49 9.72 -2.19 -10.82
C ARG A 49 9.65 -3.53 -11.55
N TRP A 50 9.28 -4.60 -10.85
CA TRP A 50 9.14 -5.94 -11.41
C TRP A 50 7.71 -6.27 -11.84
N GLY A 51 6.79 -5.31 -11.83
CA GLY A 51 5.39 -5.50 -12.22
C GLY A 51 4.52 -6.19 -11.17
N TYR A 52 5.05 -6.40 -9.96
CA TYR A 52 4.21 -6.81 -8.82
C TYR A 52 3.41 -5.60 -8.35
N THR A 53 2.29 -5.87 -7.68
CA THR A 53 1.44 -4.83 -7.09
C THR A 53 1.12 -5.15 -5.64
N TYR A 54 0.77 -4.11 -4.89
CA TYR A 54 0.22 -4.18 -3.54
C TYR A 54 -1.03 -3.30 -3.50
N ASN A 55 -2.13 -3.83 -4.02
CA ASN A 55 -3.39 -3.09 -4.12
C ASN A 55 -4.12 -3.06 -2.76
N PRO A 56 -4.82 -1.96 -2.40
CA PRO A 56 -5.05 -0.78 -3.23
C PRO A 56 -3.93 0.26 -3.20
N CYS A 57 -2.91 0.15 -2.33
CA CYS A 57 -1.84 1.15 -2.17
C CYS A 57 -1.13 1.52 -3.49
N LEU A 58 -0.83 0.54 -4.35
CA LEU A 58 -0.13 0.75 -5.64
C LEU A 58 -1.07 0.93 -6.84
N VAL A 59 -2.36 1.17 -6.62
CA VAL A 59 -3.29 1.48 -7.72
C VAL A 59 -2.92 2.85 -8.29
N PRO A 60 -2.70 2.97 -9.62
CA PRO A 60 -2.19 4.19 -10.22
C PRO A 60 -3.28 5.25 -10.43
N LEU A 61 -3.93 5.68 -9.34
CA LEU A 61 -4.94 6.73 -9.31
C LEU A 61 -4.57 7.81 -8.29
N SER A 62 -4.76 9.07 -8.67
CA SER A 62 -4.32 10.22 -7.86
C SER A 62 -5.08 10.41 -6.54
N ASN A 63 -6.25 9.76 -6.38
CA ASN A 63 -7.00 9.77 -5.13
C ASN A 63 -6.65 8.60 -4.21
N VAL A 64 -5.59 7.84 -4.49
CA VAL A 64 -5.13 6.76 -3.60
C VAL A 64 -3.96 7.26 -2.78
N LEU A 65 -4.16 7.34 -1.46
CA LEU A 65 -3.13 7.69 -0.49
C LEU A 65 -2.66 6.43 0.24
N CYS A 66 -1.54 5.88 -0.22
CA CYS A 66 -0.82 4.83 0.50
C CYS A 66 -0.13 5.33 1.79
N VAL A 67 -0.33 4.63 2.90
CA VAL A 67 0.15 4.99 4.24
C VAL A 67 1.00 3.86 4.83
N LEU A 68 2.25 4.17 5.20
CA LEU A 68 3.11 3.25 5.95
C LEU A 68 2.89 3.38 7.46
N ALA A 69 3.22 2.33 8.22
CA ALA A 69 3.16 2.34 9.68
C ALA A 69 4.48 2.84 10.29
N THR A 70 4.36 3.70 11.30
CA THR A 70 5.45 4.13 12.19
C THR A 70 5.25 3.62 13.62
N ASP A 71 6.33 3.57 14.39
CA ASP A 71 6.33 3.25 15.82
C ASP A 71 6.35 4.51 16.69
N ALA A 72 6.31 4.32 18.01
CA ALA A 72 6.30 5.40 19.00
C ALA A 72 7.60 6.24 19.03
N SER A 73 8.64 5.85 18.29
CA SER A 73 9.88 6.61 18.12
C SER A 73 9.93 7.34 16.78
N ASP A 74 8.79 7.48 16.08
CA ASP A 74 8.66 8.01 14.73
C ASP A 74 9.50 7.27 13.68
N GLN A 75 9.90 6.03 13.97
CA GLN A 75 10.59 5.17 13.02
C GLN A 75 9.57 4.35 12.25
N ARG A 76 9.91 3.93 11.04
CA ARG A 76 9.07 2.95 10.32
C ARG A 76 8.94 1.69 11.18
N ALA A 77 7.70 1.24 11.39
CA ALA A 77 7.42 -0.02 12.06
C ALA A 77 8.09 -1.17 11.29
N PHE A 78 8.73 -2.10 11.99
CA PHE A 78 9.60 -3.10 11.35
C PHE A 78 8.88 -3.98 10.31
N PHE A 79 7.56 -4.14 10.44
CA PHE A 79 6.72 -4.90 9.52
C PHE A 79 6.19 -4.07 8.33
N SER A 80 6.18 -2.74 8.40
CA SER A 80 5.53 -1.91 7.38
C SER A 80 6.20 -2.07 6.02
N ASN A 81 5.45 -2.21 4.94
CA ASN A 81 5.98 -1.99 3.60
C ASN A 81 6.38 -0.51 3.44
N TYR A 82 7.32 -0.23 2.53
CA TYR A 82 8.05 1.04 2.47
C TYR A 82 8.49 1.42 1.05
N GLY A 83 9.17 2.56 0.93
CA GLY A 83 9.66 3.14 -0.33
C GLY A 83 8.83 4.34 -0.75
N ASP A 84 9.28 5.07 -1.77
CA ASP A 84 8.69 6.36 -2.20
C ASP A 84 7.24 6.28 -2.72
N LEU A 85 6.70 5.06 -2.84
CA LEU A 85 5.29 4.81 -3.17
C LEU A 85 4.37 4.79 -1.94
N ALA A 86 4.92 4.74 -0.73
CA ALA A 86 4.18 5.04 0.49
C ALA A 86 4.26 6.55 0.74
N HIS A 87 3.13 7.24 0.57
CA HIS A 87 3.11 8.71 0.51
C HIS A 87 3.35 9.36 1.87
N ILE A 88 2.80 8.78 2.94
CA ILE A 88 2.90 9.30 4.30
C ILE A 88 3.06 8.17 5.31
N GLY A 89 3.64 8.48 6.47
CA GLY A 89 3.66 7.60 7.64
C GLY A 89 2.58 8.00 8.64
N ALA A 90 2.01 7.00 9.32
CA ALA A 90 1.12 7.19 10.45
C ALA A 90 1.45 6.18 11.57
N PRO A 91 1.18 6.51 12.85
CA PRO A 91 1.31 5.55 13.94
C PRO A 91 0.53 4.26 13.63
N GLY A 92 1.21 3.13 13.73
CA GLY A 92 0.66 1.80 13.37
C GLY A 92 1.21 0.65 14.21
N GLN A 93 2.15 0.92 15.12
CA GLN A 93 2.76 -0.07 16.01
C GLN A 93 2.42 0.27 17.46
N GLN A 94 1.64 -0.63 18.09
CA GLN A 94 1.11 -0.50 19.46
C GLN A 94 0.02 0.57 19.62
N ASP A 95 -0.91 0.66 18.68
CA ASP A 95 -2.08 1.53 18.82
C ASP A 95 -3.10 0.91 19.78
N PHE A 96 -3.44 1.64 20.84
CA PHE A 96 -4.60 1.31 21.66
C PHE A 96 -5.87 1.55 20.83
N SER A 97 -6.66 0.50 20.62
CA SER A 97 -7.96 0.59 19.96
C SER A 97 -9.07 0.12 20.92
N THR A 98 -10.32 0.41 20.57
CA THR A 98 -11.47 -0.06 21.35
C THR A 98 -11.48 -1.59 21.39
N MET A 99 -11.33 -2.16 22.58
CA MET A 99 -11.55 -3.58 22.81
C MET A 99 -12.95 -3.71 23.38
N TRP A 100 -13.83 -4.46 22.72
CA TRP A 100 -15.12 -4.82 23.32
C TRP A 100 -14.84 -5.81 24.45
N SER A 101 -15.29 -5.50 25.67
CA SER A 101 -15.32 -6.41 26.82
C SER A 101 -16.73 -6.91 27.08
#